data_AF-A0AAV8XQW1-F1
#
_entry.id   AF-A0AAV8XQW1-F1
#
_cell.length_a   1.000
_cell.length_b   1.000
_cell.length_c   1.000
_cell.angle_alpha   90.00
_cell.angle_beta   90.00
_cell.angle_gamma   90.00
#
_symmetry.space_group_name_H-M   'P 1'
#
loop_
_entity.id
_entity.type
_entity.pdbx_description
1 polymer ?
#
loop_
_entity_poly.entity_id
_entity_poly.type
_entity_poly.pdbx_seq_one_letter_code
_entity_poly.pdbx_strand_id
1 'polypeptide(L)'
;MEYTFIEYADMHLMYGLASCNALEARRLYHEKFPSRILPNQKIFQRVDQRLRENGGQFILMRKVWGKSTDAGLRRTVHIRRN
;
A
#
# COMPACT_ATOMS: atom_id res chain seq x y z
N MET A 1 -0.52 9.72 3.29
CA MET A 1 -1.91 9.61 2.80
C MET A 1 -2.24 8.13 2.73
N GLU A 2 -3.31 7.75 3.41
CA GLU A 2 -3.86 6.40 3.35
C GLU A 2 -5.11 6.44 2.46
N TYR A 3 -5.20 5.51 1.51
CA TYR A 3 -6.38 5.33 0.67
C TYR A 3 -7.10 4.06 1.10
N THR A 4 -8.41 4.02 0.86
CA THR A 4 -9.22 2.82 1.10
C THR A 4 -8.93 1.75 0.05
N PHE A 5 -9.30 0.49 0.33
CA PHE A 5 -9.18 -0.60 -0.65
C PHE A 5 -9.98 -0.32 -1.93
N ILE A 6 -11.13 0.34 -1.81
CA ILE A 6 -11.96 0.75 -2.96
C ILE A 6 -11.19 1.74 -3.83
N GLU A 7 -10.58 2.75 -3.22
CA GLU A 7 -9.77 3.72 -3.96
C GLU A 7 -8.56 3.07 -4.63
N TYR A 8 -7.88 2.13 -3.98
CA TYR A 8 -6.79 1.39 -4.63
C TYR A 8 -7.27 0.54 -5.81
N ALA A 9 -8.42 -0.12 -5.70
CA ALA A 9 -9.01 -0.88 -6.80
C ALA A 9 -9.40 0.05 -7.96
N ASP A 10 -10.02 1.18 -7.67
CA ASP A 10 -10.39 2.20 -8.66
C ASP A 10 -9.14 2.78 -9.35
N MET A 11 -8.06 3.03 -8.59
CA MET A 11 -6.77 3.46 -9.17
C MET A 11 -6.20 2.40 -10.11
N HIS A 12 -6.20 1.12 -9.71
CA HIS A 12 -5.73 0.03 -10.58
C HIS A 12 -6.55 -0.06 -11.86
N LEU A 13 -7.88 0.05 -11.76
CA LEU A 13 -8.78 0.03 -12.91
C LEU A 13 -8.49 1.21 -13.86
N MET A 14 -8.35 2.43 -13.35
CA MET A 14 -8.01 3.60 -14.18
C MET A 14 -6.62 3.45 -14.81
N TYR A 15 -5.66 2.85 -14.12
CA TYR A 15 -4.33 2.58 -14.66
C TYR A 15 -4.35 1.58 -15.82
N GLY A 16 -5.17 0.52 -15.71
CA GLY A 16 -5.41 -0.41 -16.80
C GLY A 16 -6.09 0.25 -18.00
N LEU A 17 -7.13 1.07 -17.76
CA LEU A 17 -7.82 1.82 -18.82
C LEU A 17 -6.88 2.80 -19.54
N ALA A 18 -5.95 3.41 -18.81
CA ALA A 18 -4.96 4.33 -19.35
C ALA A 18 -3.80 3.63 -20.09
N SER A 19 -3.91 2.34 -20.42
CA SER A 19 -2.81 1.56 -21.03
C SER A 19 -1.50 1.67 -20.25
N CYS A 20 -1.58 1.60 -18.92
CA CYS A 20 -0.46 1.76 -17.99
C CYS A 20 0.21 3.15 -18.02
N ASN A 21 -0.45 4.18 -18.53
CA ASN A 21 0.03 5.56 -18.44
C ASN A 21 -0.44 6.22 -17.13
N ALA A 22 0.49 6.50 -16.23
CA ALA A 22 0.18 7.04 -14.91
C ALA A 22 -0.37 8.48 -14.90
N LEU A 23 0.01 9.29 -15.90
CA LEU A 23 -0.51 10.66 -16.03
C LEU A 23 -1.95 10.65 -16.51
N GLU A 24 -2.23 9.82 -17.51
CA GLU A 24 -3.59 9.67 -18.04
C GLU A 24 -4.51 9.00 -17.03
N ALA A 25 -4.03 7.96 -16.33
CA ALA A 25 -4.77 7.32 -15.25
C ALA A 25 -5.18 8.30 -14.16
N ARG A 26 -4.29 9.25 -13.82
CA ARG A 26 -4.57 10.30 -12.85
C ARG A 26 -5.66 11.26 -13.35
N ARG A 27 -5.62 11.63 -14.63
CA ARG A 27 -6.63 12.47 -15.28
C ARG A 27 -8.01 11.79 -15.24
N LEU A 28 -8.07 10.53 -15.70
CA LEU A 28 -9.28 9.71 -15.69
C LEU A 28 -9.83 9.50 -14.27
N TYR A 29 -8.95 9.28 -13.29
CA TYR A 29 -9.36 9.13 -11.89
C TYR A 29 -10.01 10.41 -11.35
N HIS A 30 -9.42 11.57 -11.65
CA HIS A 30 -9.98 12.86 -11.24
C HIS A 30 -11.31 13.16 -11.93
N GLU A 31 -11.42 12.89 -13.23
CA GLU A 31 -12.65 13.06 -14.00
C GLU A 31 -13.79 12.17 -13.47
N LYS A 32 -13.47 10.91 -13.11
CA LYS A 32 -14.46 9.95 -12.62
C LYS A 32 -14.85 10.18 -11.16
N PHE A 33 -13.92 10.66 -10.32
CA PHE A 33 -14.12 10.83 -8.89
C PHE A 33 -13.72 12.24 -8.43
N PRO A 34 -14.46 13.29 -8.84
CA PRO A 34 -14.08 14.68 -8.57
C PRO A 34 -14.10 15.05 -7.07
N SER A 35 -14.84 14.30 -6.25
CA SER A 35 -14.92 14.51 -4.80
C SER A 35 -13.80 13.83 -4.00
N ARG A 36 -12.96 13.00 -4.63
CA ARG A 36 -11.88 12.27 -3.96
C ARG A 36 -10.55 13.01 -4.05
N ILE A 37 -9.66 12.72 -3.10
CA ILE A 37 -8.29 13.26 -3.12
C ILE A 37 -7.56 12.72 -4.35
N LEU A 38 -6.96 13.62 -5.13
CA LEU A 38 -6.20 13.26 -6.32
C LEU A 38 -4.86 12.59 -5.93
N PRO A 39 -4.67 11.29 -6.21
CA PRO A 39 -3.42 10.62 -5.92
C PRO A 39 -2.28 11.08 -6.83
N ASN A 40 -1.04 10.95 -6.33
CA ASN A 40 0.16 11.13 -7.14
C ASN A 40 0.24 10.02 -8.22
N GLN A 41 0.71 10.35 -9.42
CA GLN A 41 0.89 9.40 -10.53
C GLN A 41 1.69 8.14 -10.14
N LYS A 42 2.66 8.26 -9.22
CA LYS A 42 3.47 7.13 -8.74
C LYS A 42 2.65 6.09 -7.95
N ILE A 43 1.49 6.47 -7.41
CA ILE A 43 0.63 5.53 -6.67
C ILE A 43 0.06 4.48 -7.61
N PHE A 44 -0.43 4.87 -8.79
CA PHE A 44 -0.99 3.96 -9.79
C PHE A 44 0.01 2.86 -10.19
N GLN A 45 1.25 3.26 -10.49
CA GLN A 45 2.33 2.32 -10.83
C GLN A 45 2.64 1.35 -9.69
N ARG A 46 2.71 1.85 -8.44
CA ARG A 46 3.01 1.03 -7.27
C ARG A 46 1.89 0.05 -6.94
N VAL A 47 0.64 0.43 -7.18
CA VAL A 47 -0.51 -0.47 -6.99
C VAL A 47 -0.40 -1.63 -7.97
N ASP A 48 -0.21 -1.36 -9.26
CA ASP A 48 -0.02 -2.41 -10.27
C ASP A 48 1.19 -3.30 -9.99
N GLN A 49 2.35 -2.69 -9.67
CA GLN A 49 3.56 -3.43 -9.33
C GLN A 49 3.33 -4.41 -8.17
N ARG A 50 2.70 -3.94 -7.08
CA ARG A 50 2.45 -4.79 -5.91
C ARG A 50 1.44 -5.89 -6.19
N LEU A 51 0.43 -5.63 -7.02
CA LEU A 51 -0.52 -6.65 -7.42
C LEU A 51 0.16 -7.78 -8.19
N ARG A 52 1.11 -7.44 -9.06
CA ARG A 52 1.93 -8.41 -9.81
C ARG A 52 2.93 -9.15 -8.93
N GLU A 53 3.59 -8.46 -8.00
CA GLU A 53 4.63 -9.05 -7.14
C GLU A 53 4.05 -9.91 -6.00
N ASN A 54 2.92 -9.48 -5.40
CA ASN A 54 2.35 -10.09 -4.19
C ASN A 54 1.02 -10.80 -4.42
N GLY A 55 0.64 -11.06 -5.68
CA GLY A 55 -0.50 -11.92 -6.02
C GLY A 55 -1.88 -11.41 -5.56
N GLY A 56 -2.15 -10.10 -5.71
CA GLY A 56 -3.48 -9.53 -5.40
C GLY A 56 -3.66 -8.96 -4.00
N GLN A 57 -2.60 -8.93 -3.19
CA GLN A 57 -2.65 -8.28 -1.88
C GLN A 57 -2.51 -6.76 -2.01
N PHE A 58 -3.59 -6.02 -1.79
CA PHE A 58 -3.57 -4.56 -1.59
C PHE A 58 -2.88 -4.15 -0.28
N ILE A 59 -1.93 -4.95 0.25
CA ILE A 59 -1.24 -4.65 1.51
C ILE A 59 -0.67 -3.25 1.38
N LEU A 60 -1.23 -2.43 2.25
CA LEU A 60 -1.14 -0.99 2.33
C LEU A 60 0.29 -0.53 2.07
N MET A 61 0.42 0.65 1.47
CA MET A 61 1.66 1.40 1.55
C MET A 61 2.12 1.47 3.01
N ARG A 62 3.01 0.55 3.39
CA ARG A 62 3.76 0.49 4.64
C ARG A 62 2.89 0.47 5.91
N LYS A 63 2.16 -0.64 6.14
CA LYS A 63 2.02 -1.10 7.54
C LYS A 63 3.38 -1.68 7.93
N VAL A 64 4.23 -0.88 8.57
CA VAL A 64 5.33 -1.43 9.36
C VAL A 64 4.65 -2.19 10.50
N TRP A 65 4.42 -3.48 10.31
CA TRP A 65 4.33 -4.38 11.46
C TRP A 65 5.70 -4.32 12.14
N GLY A 66 5.70 -4.04 13.44
CA GLY A 66 6.89 -3.73 14.22
C GLY A 66 8.08 -4.62 13.87
N LYS A 67 9.13 -4.02 13.31
CA LYS A 67 10.47 -4.56 13.49
C LYS A 67 10.85 -4.31 14.94
N SER A 68 10.32 -5.13 15.84
CA SER A 68 10.97 -5.39 17.11
C SER A 68 12.23 -6.17 16.76
N THR A 69 13.35 -5.46 16.64
CA THR A 69 14.65 -6.07 16.76
C THR A 69 14.70 -6.74 18.13
N ASP A 70 14.49 -8.06 18.18
CA ASP A 70 14.84 -8.87 19.35
C ASP A 70 16.36 -9.02 19.35
N ALA A 71 17.02 -7.89 19.62
CA ALA A 71 18.44 -7.74 19.81
C ALA A 71 18.61 -7.02 21.15
N GLY A 72 18.60 -7.80 22.22
CA GLY A 72 19.09 -7.35 23.53
C GLY A 72 18.03 -7.24 24.62
N LEU A 73 17.59 -8.37 25.16
CA LEU A 73 17.31 -8.43 26.61
C LEU A 73 17.93 -9.68 27.24
N ARG A 74 19.26 -9.64 27.38
CA ARG A 74 19.92 -10.26 28.52
C ARG A 74 19.44 -9.53 29.78
N ARG A 75 18.51 -10.11 30.53
CA ARG A 75 18.44 -9.95 31.99
C ARG A 75 17.98 -11.25 32.64
N THR A 76 18.97 -11.93 33.21
CA THR A 76 18.90 -12.82 34.37
C THR A 76 17.72 -12.54 35.29
N VAL A 77 16.91 -13.58 35.54
CA VAL A 77 16.28 -13.81 36.85
C VAL A 77 16.28 -15.33 37.08
N HIS A 78 17.17 -15.79 37.96
CA HIS A 78 17.04 -17.07 38.65
C HIS A 78 15.84 -16.99 39.58
N ILE A 79 14.84 -17.86 39.45
CA ILE A 79 14.02 -18.28 40.60
C ILE A 79 13.83 -19.80 40.56
N ARG A 80 14.20 -20.38 41.70
CA ARG A 80 14.29 -21.79 42.08
C ARG A 80 12.94 -22.49 42.07
N ARG A 81 12.98 -23.78 41.74
CA ARG A 81 12.07 -24.82 42.24
C ARG A 81 12.22 -24.95 43.77
N ASN A 82 11.11 -24.88 44.50
CA ASN A 82 10.59 -25.93 45.40
C ASN A 82 9.31 -25.42 46.06
#